data_AF-A0A382NTH0-F1
#
_entry.id   AF-A0A382NTH0-F1
#
_cell.length_a   1.000
_cell.length_b   1.000
_cell.length_c   1.000
_cell.angle_alpha   90.00
_cell.angle_beta   90.00
_cell.angle_gamma   90.00
#
_symmetry.space_group_name_H-M   'P 1'
#
loop_
_entity.id
_entity.type
_entity.pdbx_description
1 polymer ?
#
loop_
_entity_poly.entity_id
_entity_poly.type
_entity_poly.pdbx_seq_one_letter_code
_entity_poly.pdbx_strand_id
1 'polypeptide(L)'
;VNIGAFDITEPIPELKEPHVVSVLVPWMDAGSVGTLAIGSLMRYFDAQELGKLSTPGRFFDFTRYRPTAQNIEGRREITVPNSHIYLVKRESGNDLLLFHLLEP
;
A
#
# COMPACT_ATOMS: atom_id res chain seq x y z
N VAL A 1 10.78 -9.15 -6.38
CA VAL A 1 12.17 -8.68 -6.14
C VAL A 1 12.21 -7.82 -4.90
N ASN A 2 13.22 -8.01 -4.05
CA ASN A 2 13.35 -7.21 -2.83
C ASN A 2 14.11 -5.91 -3.12
N ILE A 3 13.47 -4.77 -2.86
CA ILE A 3 14.09 -3.44 -2.91
C ILE A 3 14.01 -2.86 -1.51
N GLY A 4 15.16 -2.82 -0.81
CA GLY A 4 15.20 -2.43 0.60
C GLY A 4 14.35 -3.38 1.46
N ALA A 5 13.32 -2.84 2.13
CA ALA A 5 12.40 -3.61 2.95
C ALA A 5 11.13 -4.09 2.22
N PHE A 6 10.91 -3.61 0.99
CA PHE A 6 9.72 -3.93 0.20
C PHE A 6 9.99 -5.12 -0.71
N ASP A 7 9.00 -6.00 -0.79
CA ASP A 7 8.92 -6.99 -1.86
C ASP A 7 8.05 -6.41 -2.97
N ILE A 8 8.61 -6.36 -4.17
CA ILE A 8 8.03 -5.76 -5.38
C ILE A 8 7.71 -6.87 -6.39
N THR A 9 6.50 -6.87 -6.92
CA THR A 9 6.05 -7.82 -7.93
C THR A 9 6.80 -7.62 -9.24
N GLU A 10 7.33 -8.69 -9.83
CA GLU A 10 7.95 -8.68 -11.15
C GLU A 10 6.98 -9.15 -12.24
N PRO A 11 7.13 -8.67 -13.49
CA PRO A 11 8.11 -7.68 -13.95
C PRO A 11 7.75 -6.25 -13.54
N ILE A 12 8.75 -5.45 -13.19
CA ILE A 12 8.54 -4.01 -12.94
C ILE A 12 8.36 -3.33 -14.30
N PRO A 13 7.20 -2.73 -14.59
CA PRO A 13 6.98 -2.05 -15.86
C PRO A 13 7.85 -0.78 -15.95
N GLU A 14 8.21 -0.40 -17.17
CA GLU A 14 8.89 0.88 -17.41
C GLU A 14 7.97 2.03 -16.96
N LEU A 15 8.49 2.96 -16.17
CA LEU A 15 7.75 4.08 -15.61
C LEU A 15 8.06 5.36 -16.37
N LYS A 16 7.01 6.10 -16.75
CA LYS A 16 7.14 7.39 -17.44
C LYS A 16 7.10 8.53 -16.42
N GLU A 17 8.28 9.03 -16.06
CA GLU A 17 8.46 10.18 -15.16
C GLU A 17 7.56 10.10 -13.91
N PRO A 18 7.62 9.02 -13.11
CA PRO A 18 6.60 8.73 -12.10
C PRO A 18 6.56 9.79 -10.99
N HIS A 19 5.36 10.15 -10.55
CA HIS A 19 5.14 10.96 -9.35
C HIS A 19 4.63 10.10 -8.20
N VAL A 20 5.09 10.40 -6.99
CA VAL A 20 4.65 9.71 -5.78
C VAL A 20 3.58 10.54 -5.07
N VAL A 21 2.48 9.90 -4.71
CA VAL A 21 1.49 10.42 -3.77
C VAL A 21 1.47 9.49 -2.57
N SER A 22 1.78 10.01 -1.40
CA SER A 22 1.88 9.21 -0.17
C SER A 22 0.93 9.70 0.91
N VAL A 23 0.30 8.76 1.61
CA VAL A 23 -0.35 9.01 2.90
C VAL A 23 0.36 8.20 3.98
N LEU A 24 0.54 8.82 5.15
CA LEU A 24 1.02 8.18 6.36
C LEU A 24 -0.13 8.10 7.36
N VAL A 25 -0.48 6.90 7.81
CA VAL A 25 -1.60 6.65 8.74
C VAL A 25 -1.08 6.09 10.08
N PRO A 26 -1.74 6.37 11.22
CA PRO A 26 -3.01 7.07 11.35
C PRO A 26 -2.90 8.56 11.73
N TRP A 27 -1.79 9.02 12.29
CA TRP A 27 -1.75 10.33 12.98
C TRP A 27 -2.00 11.53 12.06
N MET A 28 -1.53 11.47 10.82
CA MET A 28 -1.73 12.53 9.82
C MET A 28 -3.05 12.37 9.05
N ASP A 29 -3.85 11.35 9.36
CA ASP A 29 -5.04 10.95 8.62
C ASP A 29 -6.34 11.21 9.39
N ALA A 30 -6.48 12.43 9.92
CA ALA A 30 -7.66 12.83 10.67
C ALA A 30 -8.94 12.70 9.81
N GLY A 31 -9.94 11.98 10.34
CA GLY A 31 -11.17 11.68 9.59
C GLY A 31 -10.96 10.78 8.37
N SER A 32 -9.83 10.06 8.30
CA SER A 32 -9.46 9.19 7.18
C SER A 32 -9.32 9.92 5.84
N VAL A 33 -9.07 11.23 5.84
CA VAL A 33 -9.07 12.04 4.61
C VAL A 33 -8.03 11.57 3.57
N GLY A 34 -6.82 11.25 4.00
CA GLY A 34 -5.75 10.73 3.16
C GLY A 34 -6.03 9.31 2.69
N THR A 35 -6.53 8.43 3.58
CA THR A 35 -6.97 7.07 3.19
C THR A 35 -8.09 7.13 2.16
N LEU A 36 -9.08 8.01 2.34
CA LEU A 36 -10.20 8.17 1.40
C LEU A 36 -9.75 8.80 0.08
N ALA A 37 -8.85 9.77 0.11
CA ALA A 37 -8.32 10.41 -1.09
C ALA A 37 -7.49 9.42 -1.92
N ILE A 38 -6.53 8.73 -1.32
CA ILE A 38 -5.70 7.75 -2.04
C ILE A 38 -6.54 6.58 -2.52
N GLY A 39 -7.50 6.09 -1.73
CA GLY A 39 -8.43 5.04 -2.15
C GLY A 39 -9.32 5.46 -3.31
N SER A 40 -9.70 6.74 -3.38
CA SER A 40 -10.44 7.28 -4.53
C SER A 40 -9.59 7.36 -5.79
N LEU A 41 -8.32 7.76 -5.68
CA LEU A 41 -7.37 7.72 -6.79
C LEU A 41 -7.14 6.28 -7.28
N MET A 42 -6.95 5.34 -6.36
CA MET A 42 -6.76 3.92 -6.68
C MET A 42 -7.95 3.37 -7.48
N ARG A 43 -9.18 3.64 -7.05
CA ARG A 43 -10.39 3.20 -7.77
C ARG A 43 -10.55 3.90 -9.12
N TYR A 44 -10.31 5.21 -9.18
CA TYR A 44 -10.50 5.98 -10.41
C TYR A 44 -9.52 5.57 -11.51
N PHE A 45 -8.28 5.23 -11.13
CA PHE A 45 -7.21 4.88 -12.06
C PHE A 45 -6.94 3.37 -12.17
N ASP A 46 -7.76 2.51 -11.56
CA ASP A 46 -7.56 1.06 -11.51
C ASP A 46 -6.13 0.66 -11.08
N ALA A 47 -5.68 1.23 -9.96
CA ALA A 47 -4.32 1.05 -9.47
C ALA A 47 -4.03 -0.42 -9.12
N GLN A 48 -2.86 -0.90 -9.55
CA GLN A 48 -2.43 -2.28 -9.33
C GLN A 48 -1.43 -2.33 -8.17
N GLU A 49 -1.53 -3.33 -7.29
CA GLU A 49 -0.54 -3.52 -6.22
C GLU A 49 0.83 -3.85 -6.83
N LEU A 50 1.80 -2.98 -6.60
CA LEU A 50 3.18 -3.15 -7.05
C LEU A 50 4.01 -3.87 -5.99
N GLY A 51 3.72 -3.64 -4.71
CA GLY A 51 4.44 -4.30 -3.63
C GLY A 51 4.07 -3.83 -2.24
N LYS A 52 4.68 -4.44 -1.24
CA LYS A 52 4.44 -4.16 0.18
C LYS A 52 5.67 -4.50 1.02
N LEU A 53 5.69 -4.15 2.31
CA LEU A 53 6.79 -4.58 3.17
C LEU A 53 6.81 -6.11 3.25
N SER A 54 8.00 -6.67 3.03
CA SER A 54 8.26 -8.11 3.11
C SER A 54 8.06 -8.64 4.53
N THR A 55 8.48 -7.87 5.54
CA THR A 55 8.38 -8.22 6.96
C THR A 55 7.88 -7.01 7.76
N PRO A 56 6.56 -6.73 7.80
CA PRO A 56 6.01 -5.55 8.48
C PRO A 56 6.32 -5.51 9.98
N GLY A 57 6.50 -6.66 10.63
CA GLY A 57 6.85 -6.74 12.06
C GLY A 57 8.24 -6.22 12.42
N ARG A 58 9.08 -5.86 11.43
CA ARG A 58 10.33 -5.10 11.67
C ARG A 58 10.10 -3.62 11.91
N PHE A 59 8.94 -3.11 11.48
CA PHE A 59 8.61 -1.69 11.52
C PHE A 59 7.44 -1.39 12.46
N PHE A 60 6.49 -2.32 12.59
CA PHE A 60 5.25 -2.07 13.33
C PHE A 60 5.16 -2.91 14.60
N ASP A 61 4.80 -2.25 15.70
CA ASP A 61 4.39 -2.91 16.94
C ASP A 61 3.00 -3.53 16.80
N PHE A 62 2.93 -4.86 16.70
CA PHE A 62 1.66 -5.59 16.55
C PHE A 62 0.77 -5.61 17.80
N THR A 63 1.24 -5.09 18.94
CA THR A 63 0.37 -4.81 20.08
C THR A 63 -0.48 -3.54 19.86
N ARG A 64 0.01 -2.63 19.00
CA ARG A 64 -0.68 -1.41 18.55
C ARG A 64 -1.39 -1.64 17.22
N TYR A 65 -0.66 -2.07 16.19
CA TYR A 65 -1.18 -2.45 14.88
C TYR A 65 -1.57 -3.93 14.85
N ARG A 66 -2.71 -4.26 15.44
CA ARG A 66 -3.12 -5.65 15.65
C ARG A 66 -3.51 -6.35 14.34
N PRO A 67 -2.90 -7.51 14.02
CA PRO A 67 -3.42 -8.40 12.99
C PRO A 67 -4.86 -8.83 13.30
N THR A 68 -5.68 -8.89 12.27
CA THR A 68 -7.07 -9.34 12.37
C THR A 68 -7.18 -10.75 11.82
N ALA A 69 -8.09 -11.54 12.39
CA ALA A 69 -8.38 -12.88 11.90
C ALA A 69 -9.86 -12.96 11.49
N GLN A 70 -10.13 -13.51 10.31
CA GLN A 70 -11.47 -13.72 9.80
C GLN A 70 -11.63 -15.20 9.43
N ASN A 71 -12.86 -15.72 9.55
CA ASN A 71 -13.18 -17.06 9.08
C ASN A 71 -13.93 -16.93 7.75
N ILE A 72 -13.29 -17.35 6.65
CA ILE A 72 -13.84 -17.30 5.31
C ILE A 72 -13.96 -18.75 4.83
N GLU A 73 -15.18 -19.21 4.58
CA GLU A 73 -15.48 -20.57 4.10
C GLU A 73 -14.84 -21.68 4.95
N GLY A 74 -14.85 -21.51 6.28
CA GLY A 74 -14.28 -22.48 7.22
C GLY A 74 -12.76 -22.38 7.38
N ARG A 75 -12.08 -21.47 6.68
CA ARG A 75 -10.65 -21.21 6.79
C ARG A 75 -10.38 -19.94 7.58
N ARG A 76 -9.43 -19.99 8.51
CA ARG A 76 -8.97 -18.80 9.24
C ARG A 76 -7.95 -18.05 8.40
N GLU A 77 -8.34 -16.89 7.91
CA GLU A 77 -7.45 -15.95 7.23
C GLU A 77 -6.96 -14.90 8.23
N ILE A 78 -5.67 -14.53 8.12
CA ILE A 78 -5.05 -13.52 8.98
C ILE A 78 -4.59 -12.37 8.10
N THR A 79 -5.04 -11.16 8.43
CA THR A 79 -4.60 -9.93 7.79
C THR A 79 -3.64 -9.21 8.71
N VAL A 80 -2.39 -9.07 8.25
CA VAL A 80 -1.34 -8.34 8.97
C VAL A 80 -1.28 -6.90 8.45
N PRO A 81 -1.32 -5.87 9.32
CA PRO A 81 -1.17 -4.48 8.90
C PRO A 81 0.16 -4.27 8.16
N ASN A 82 0.11 -3.57 7.04
CA ASN A 82 1.27 -3.41 6.16
C ASN A 82 1.22 -2.05 5.43
N SER A 83 2.36 -1.64 4.90
CA SER A 83 2.49 -0.51 3.98
C SER A 83 2.56 -1.03 2.55
N HIS A 84 1.77 -0.44 1.67
CA HIS A 84 1.60 -0.90 0.29
C HIS A 84 1.97 0.20 -0.70
N ILE A 85 2.49 -0.23 -1.84
CA ILE A 85 2.79 0.60 -3.00
C ILE A 85 1.90 0.10 -4.15
N TYR A 86 1.16 1.03 -4.74
CA TYR A 86 0.35 0.76 -5.92
C TYR A 86 0.85 1.57 -7.11
N LEU A 87 0.75 0.98 -8.29
CA LEU A 87 1.12 1.60 -9.55
C LEU A 87 -0.13 1.97 -10.34
N VAL A 88 -0.11 3.18 -10.90
CA VAL A 88 -1.04 3.66 -11.92
C VAL A 88 -0.25 3.96 -13.18
N LYS A 89 -0.55 3.22 -14.25
CA LYS A 89 -0.07 3.52 -15.60
C LYS A 89 -1.08 4.44 -16.29
N ARG A 90 -0.62 5.57 -16.83
CA ARG A 90 -1.51 6.52 -17.53
C ARG A 90 -1.16 6.59 -19.02
N GLU A 91 -2.18 6.70 -19.86
CA GLU A 91 -2.00 6.91 -21.31
C GLU A 91 -1.35 8.27 -21.61
N SER A 92 -1.66 9.28 -20.80
CA SER A 92 -1.07 10.61 -20.89
C SER A 92 -0.65 11.14 -19.52
N GLY A 93 0.40 11.97 -19.50
CA GLY A 93 1.03 12.46 -18.27
C GLY A 93 2.03 11.47 -17.65
N ASN A 94 2.39 11.74 -16.39
CA ASN A 94 3.31 10.96 -15.57
C ASN A 94 2.66 9.66 -15.07
N ASP A 95 3.38 8.56 -14.89
CA ASP A 95 2.82 7.46 -14.09
C ASP A 95 2.69 7.88 -12.61
N LEU A 96 1.81 7.22 -11.85
CA LEU A 96 1.69 7.50 -10.41
C LEU A 96 2.07 6.27 -9.60
N LEU A 97 2.78 6.53 -8.51
CA LEU A 97 2.98 5.58 -7.43
C LEU A 97 2.20 6.07 -6.21
N LEU A 98 1.25 5.25 -5.76
CA LEU A 98 0.40 5.56 -4.61
C LEU A 98 0.91 4.77 -3.41
N PHE A 99 1.43 5.49 -2.42
CA PHE A 99 2.03 4.91 -1.22
C PHE A 99 1.03 5.04 -0.07
N HIS A 100 0.48 3.91 0.37
CA HIS A 100 -0.36 3.85 1.56
C HIS A 100 0.47 3.25 2.70
N LEU A 101 1.02 4.13 3.54
CA LEU A 101 2.04 3.77 4.52
C LEU A 101 1.48 3.83 5.95
N LEU A 102 1.84 2.84 6.76
CA LEU A 102 1.64 2.91 8.21
C LEU A 102 2.84 3.63 8.84
N GLU A 103 2.57 4.47 9.84
CA GLU A 103 3.60 5.08 10.66
C GLU A 103 4.29 4.01 11.54
N PRO A 104 5.64 3.88 11.48
CA PRO A 104 6.40 2.93 12.29
C PRO A 104 6.21 3.09 13.80
#